data_AF-B2TKD7-F1
#
_entry.id   AF-B2TKD7-F1
#
_cell.length_a   1.000
_cell.length_b   1.000
_cell.length_c   1.000
_cell.angle_alpha   90.00
_cell.angle_beta   90.00
_cell.angle_gamma   90.00
#
_symmetry.space_group_name_H-M   'P 1'
#
loop_
_entity.id
_entity.type
_entity.pdbx_description
1 polymer ?
#
loop_
_entity_poly.entity_id
_entity_poly.type
_entity_poly.pdbx_seq_one_letter_code
_entity_poly.pdbx_strand_id
1 'polypeptide(L)'
;MVQISRDNFKQENNTSNEEFNDISAIDKEDLQLLNIQAGAQIFMIYSYTLQYISTLQGIEVIRLKYSKNNKAQPEPNPDKTALEAAKVQVLFQSVLTQISVIQYGRFYEHYEQLEPNQINVARFATYEILLGNVVSMISYLLNYIGVKNIYNLNYNSPIYGD
;
A
#
# COMPACT_ATOMS: atom_id res chain seq x y z
N MET A 1 -2.94 25.59 24.02
CA MET A 1 -2.04 24.52 24.48
C MET A 1 -2.86 23.65 25.42
N VAL A 2 -3.45 22.57 24.90
CA VAL A 2 -4.34 21.72 25.70
C VAL A 2 -3.48 20.62 26.32
N GLN A 3 -3.36 20.68 27.64
CA GLN A 3 -2.64 19.71 28.45
C GLN A 3 -3.60 18.55 28.70
N ILE A 4 -3.42 17.44 27.97
CA ILE A 4 -4.16 16.21 28.23
C ILE A 4 -3.53 15.56 29.47
N SER A 5 -4.31 15.48 30.55
CA SER A 5 -3.89 14.89 31.81
C SER A 5 -3.60 13.40 31.63
N ARG A 6 -2.42 12.95 32.05
CA ARG A 6 -1.91 11.56 31.94
C ARG A 6 -2.77 10.52 32.64
N ASP A 7 -3.72 10.93 33.47
CA ASP A 7 -4.54 10.02 34.27
C ASP A 7 -5.71 9.40 33.50
N ASN A 8 -6.12 9.98 32.36
CA ASN A 8 -7.18 9.41 31.51
C ASN A 8 -6.72 8.17 30.73
N PHE A 9 -5.40 7.94 30.59
CA PHE A 9 -4.87 6.79 29.85
C PHE A 9 -4.85 5.48 30.64
N LYS A 10 -5.14 5.51 31.95
CA LYS A 10 -5.10 4.31 32.80
C LYS A 10 -6.46 3.66 33.05
N GLN A 11 -7.57 4.34 32.76
CA GLN A 11 -8.91 3.78 32.99
C GLN A 11 -9.47 2.97 31.82
N GLU A 12 -8.96 3.13 30.59
CA GLU A 12 -9.41 2.36 29.41
C GLU A 12 -8.87 0.93 29.31
N ASN A 13 -7.93 0.52 30.17
CA ASN A 13 -7.32 -0.82 30.08
C ASN A 13 -8.08 -1.93 30.80
N ASN A 14 -9.16 -1.61 31.54
CA ASN A 14 -9.96 -2.63 32.22
C ASN A 14 -11.32 -2.88 31.56
N THR A 15 -11.75 -2.04 30.61
CA THR A 15 -13.02 -2.21 29.89
C THR A 15 -12.85 -2.93 28.55
N SER A 16 -11.61 -3.09 28.07
CA SER A 16 -11.31 -3.65 26.74
C SER A 16 -11.41 -5.17 26.64
N ASN A 17 -11.41 -5.88 27.77
CA ASN A 17 -11.44 -7.35 27.78
C ASN A 17 -12.84 -7.96 27.93
N GLU A 18 -13.87 -7.18 28.26
CA GLU A 18 -15.23 -7.69 28.42
C GLU A 18 -16.10 -7.51 27.14
N GLU A 19 -15.86 -6.48 26.33
CA GLU A 19 -16.67 -6.18 25.12
C GLU A 19 -16.43 -7.13 23.93
N PHE A 20 -15.35 -7.93 23.93
CA PHE A 20 -15.03 -8.86 22.84
C PHE A 20 -15.26 -10.33 23.18
N ASN A 21 -15.87 -10.64 24.32
CA ASN A 21 -16.11 -12.03 24.70
C ASN A 21 -17.22 -12.72 23.89
N ASP A 22 -18.04 -11.95 23.17
CA ASP A 22 -19.23 -12.46 22.45
C ASP A 22 -19.21 -12.20 20.92
N ILE A 23 -18.04 -11.92 20.33
CA ILE A 23 -17.93 -11.79 18.87
C ILE A 23 -17.86 -13.15 18.18
N SER A 24 -18.57 -13.30 17.06
CA SER A 24 -18.61 -14.55 16.30
C SER A 24 -17.21 -14.91 15.76
N ALA A 25 -16.98 -16.19 15.47
CA ALA A 25 -15.71 -16.62 14.85
C ALA A 25 -15.49 -15.92 13.49
N ILE A 26 -16.57 -15.69 12.74
CA ILE A 26 -16.57 -14.98 11.46
C ILE A 26 -16.09 -13.53 11.65
N ASP A 27 -16.63 -12.83 12.66
CA ASP A 27 -16.23 -11.44 12.96
C ASP A 27 -14.75 -11.35 13.40
N LYS A 28 -14.24 -12.36 14.13
CA LYS A 28 -12.82 -12.44 14.50
C LYS A 28 -11.92 -12.53 13.28
N GLU A 29 -12.27 -13.39 12.33
CA GLU A 29 -11.51 -13.56 11.09
C GLU A 29 -11.56 -12.31 10.22
N ASP A 30 -12.72 -11.65 10.14
CA ASP A 30 -12.87 -10.38 9.42
C ASP A 30 -12.06 -9.26 10.04
N LEU A 31 -12.06 -9.14 11.37
CA LEU A 31 -11.22 -8.17 12.06
C LEU A 31 -9.73 -8.43 11.79
N GLN A 32 -9.31 -9.70 11.74
CA GLN A 32 -7.93 -10.05 11.37
C GLN A 32 -7.61 -9.64 9.93
N LEU A 33 -8.49 -9.94 8.96
CA LEU A 33 -8.32 -9.54 7.57
C LEU A 33 -8.24 -8.02 7.42
N LEU A 34 -9.11 -7.27 8.12
CA LEU A 34 -9.09 -5.80 8.12
C LEU A 34 -7.80 -5.24 8.71
N ASN A 35 -7.27 -5.85 9.79
CA ASN A 35 -5.99 -5.45 10.36
C ASN A 35 -4.82 -5.68 9.40
N ILE A 36 -4.81 -6.82 8.69
CA ILE A 36 -3.80 -7.09 7.65
C ILE A 36 -3.94 -6.10 6.49
N GLN A 37 -5.18 -5.79 6.07
CA GLN A 37 -5.46 -4.81 5.02
C GLN A 37 -4.95 -3.42 5.39
N ALA A 38 -5.20 -2.97 6.62
CA ALA A 38 -4.72 -1.69 7.13
C ALA A 38 -3.18 -1.64 7.15
N GLY A 39 -2.52 -2.72 7.58
CA GLY A 39 -1.07 -2.85 7.52
C GLY A 39 -0.53 -2.73 6.09
N ALA A 40 -1.14 -3.44 5.14
CA ALA A 40 -0.75 -3.37 3.72
C ALA A 40 -0.93 -1.95 3.14
N GLN A 41 -2.01 -1.25 3.50
CA GLN A 41 -2.26 0.13 3.08
C GLN A 41 -1.18 1.10 3.59
N ILE A 42 -0.67 0.92 4.81
CA ILE A 42 0.45 1.73 5.33
C ILE A 42 1.70 1.57 4.44
N PHE A 43 2.02 0.34 4.04
CA PHE A 43 3.15 0.10 3.15
C PHE A 43 2.92 0.63 1.72
N MET A 44 1.67 0.66 1.24
CA MET A 44 1.32 1.34 0.00
C MET A 44 1.60 2.85 0.10
N ILE A 45 1.20 3.51 1.20
CA ILE A 45 1.50 4.93 1.44
C ILE A 45 3.02 5.17 1.50
N TYR A 46 3.75 4.31 2.20
CA TYR A 46 5.21 4.37 2.23
C TYR A 46 5.82 4.27 0.83
N SER A 47 5.31 3.36 -0.02
CA SER A 47 5.79 3.21 -1.38
C SER A 47 5.57 4.46 -2.24
N TYR A 48 4.42 5.14 -2.10
CA TYR A 48 4.17 6.41 -2.79
C TYR A 48 5.08 7.53 -2.27
N THR A 49 5.44 7.51 -0.99
CA THR A 49 6.43 8.43 -0.42
C THR A 49 7.79 8.23 -1.07
N LEU A 50 8.24 6.98 -1.27
CA LEU A 50 9.46 6.69 -2.01
C LEU A 50 9.39 7.15 -3.46
N GLN A 51 8.25 6.94 -4.13
CA GLN A 51 8.05 7.39 -5.51
C GLN A 51 8.13 8.92 -5.63
N TYR A 52 7.53 9.64 -4.67
CA TYR A 52 7.67 11.10 -4.57
C TYR A 52 9.13 11.53 -4.35
N ILE A 53 9.87 10.86 -3.46
CA ILE A 53 11.30 11.13 -3.24
C ILE A 53 12.11 10.90 -4.52
N SER A 54 11.83 9.82 -5.26
CA SER A 54 12.47 9.57 -6.57
C SER A 54 12.20 10.71 -7.56
N THR A 55 10.99 11.27 -7.61
CA THR A 55 10.69 12.45 -8.43
C THR A 55 11.54 13.66 -8.02
N LEU A 56 11.65 13.94 -6.71
CA LEU A 56 12.51 15.03 -6.23
C LEU A 56 13.98 14.83 -6.59
N GLN A 57 14.48 13.59 -6.47
CA GLN A 57 15.83 13.22 -6.87
C GLN A 57 16.04 13.43 -8.38
N GLY A 58 15.08 13.07 -9.22
CA GLY A 58 15.16 13.29 -10.67
C GLY A 58 15.20 14.77 -11.04
N ILE A 59 14.41 15.61 -10.36
CA ILE A 59 14.48 17.07 -10.52
C ILE A 59 15.89 17.59 -10.16
N GLU A 60 16.48 17.08 -9.08
CA GLU A 60 17.80 17.49 -8.63
C GLU A 60 18.91 17.09 -9.61
N VAL A 61 18.88 15.87 -10.17
CA VAL A 61 19.80 15.44 -11.23
C VAL A 61 19.80 16.44 -12.40
N ILE A 62 18.61 16.83 -12.87
CA ILE A 62 18.48 17.81 -13.95
C ILE A 62 19.04 19.17 -13.52
N ARG A 63 18.73 19.64 -12.30
CA ARG A 63 19.22 20.92 -11.77
C ARG A 63 20.74 20.96 -11.72
N LEU A 64 21.38 19.89 -11.22
CA LEU A 64 22.83 19.78 -11.11
C LEU A 64 23.49 19.81 -12.49
N LYS A 65 22.93 19.12 -13.49
CA LYS A 65 23.43 19.12 -14.88
C LYS A 65 23.57 20.52 -15.48
N TYR A 66 22.75 21.48 -15.07
CA TYR A 66 22.77 22.86 -15.58
C TYR A 66 23.37 23.88 -14.59
N SER A 67 23.84 23.45 -13.41
CA SER A 67 24.46 24.33 -12.43
C SER A 67 25.88 24.70 -12.85
N LYS A 68 26.17 26.01 -12.97
CA LYS A 68 27.52 26.51 -13.27
C LYS A 68 28.51 26.36 -12.09
N ASN A 69 28.02 26.02 -10.90
CA ASN A 69 28.81 25.75 -9.70
C ASN A 69 28.71 24.26 -9.37
N ASN A 70 29.49 23.43 -10.08
CA ASN A 70 29.68 22.01 -9.76
C ASN A 70 30.47 21.87 -8.46
N LYS A 71 29.84 22.18 -7.32
CA LYS A 71 30.30 21.66 -6.04
C LYS A 71 29.92 20.18 -6.00
N ALA A 72 30.88 19.33 -5.69
CA ALA A 72 30.78 17.87 -5.61
C ALA A 72 29.73 17.42 -4.57
N GLN A 73 28.46 17.63 -4.87
CA GLN A 73 27.34 17.02 -4.17
C GLN A 73 27.23 15.58 -4.69
N PRO A 74 27.00 14.57 -3.83
CA PRO A 74 26.72 13.23 -4.30
C PRO A 74 25.48 13.26 -5.20
N GLU A 75 25.61 12.74 -6.41
CA GLU A 75 24.48 12.71 -7.35
C GLU A 75 23.41 11.75 -6.80
N PRO A 76 22.16 12.22 -6.64
CA PRO A 76 21.08 11.35 -6.19
C PRO A 76 20.77 10.28 -7.24
N ASN A 77 20.31 9.10 -6.79
CA ASN A 77 19.94 8.00 -7.67
C ASN A 77 18.40 7.79 -7.67
N PRO A 78 17.66 8.55 -8.51
CA PRO A 78 16.20 8.47 -8.58
C PRO A 78 15.69 7.09 -9.00
N ASP A 79 16.39 6.40 -9.89
CA ASP A 79 15.95 5.12 -10.44
C ASP A 79 16.01 4.01 -9.38
N LYS A 80 17.04 4.01 -8.53
CA LYS A 80 17.14 3.09 -7.40
C LYS A 80 15.95 3.29 -6.46
N THR A 81 15.63 4.53 -6.11
CA THR A 81 14.51 4.84 -5.21
C THR A 81 13.17 4.44 -5.84
N ALA A 82 12.97 4.70 -7.13
CA ALA A 82 11.79 4.27 -7.87
C ALA A 82 11.66 2.73 -7.87
N LEU A 83 12.77 2.02 -8.04
CA LEU A 83 12.78 0.56 -8.07
C LEU A 83 12.36 -0.03 -6.71
N GLU A 84 12.87 0.53 -5.61
CA GLU A 84 12.44 0.14 -4.26
C GLU A 84 10.96 0.45 -4.03
N ALA A 85 10.46 1.61 -4.47
CA ALA A 85 9.04 1.95 -4.40
C ALA A 85 8.18 0.90 -5.13
N ALA A 86 8.54 0.56 -6.37
CA ALA A 86 7.79 -0.38 -7.19
C ALA A 86 7.78 -1.81 -6.61
N LYS A 87 8.89 -2.27 -5.99
CA LYS A 87 8.94 -3.55 -5.28
C LYS A 87 7.93 -3.61 -4.13
N VAL A 88 7.88 -2.56 -3.31
CA VAL A 88 6.93 -2.45 -2.19
C VAL A 88 5.49 -2.45 -2.71
N GLN A 89 5.20 -1.69 -3.78
CA GLN A 89 3.87 -1.65 -4.40
C GLN A 89 3.40 -3.04 -4.86
N VAL A 90 4.24 -3.78 -5.59
CA VAL A 90 3.89 -5.14 -6.05
C VAL A 90 3.62 -6.06 -4.86
N LEU A 91 4.50 -6.04 -3.85
CA LEU A 91 4.36 -6.91 -2.69
C LEU A 91 3.05 -6.64 -1.95
N PHE A 92 2.78 -5.39 -1.57
CA PHE A 92 1.62 -5.09 -0.73
C PHE A 92 0.32 -5.02 -1.51
N GLN A 93 0.34 -4.69 -2.80
CA GLN A 93 -0.85 -4.88 -3.64
C GLN A 93 -1.21 -6.36 -3.77
N SER A 94 -0.23 -7.28 -3.82
CA SER A 94 -0.54 -8.72 -3.84
C SER A 94 -1.28 -9.16 -2.57
N VAL A 95 -0.91 -8.62 -1.40
CA VAL A 95 -1.61 -8.85 -0.13
C VAL A 95 -3.04 -8.32 -0.19
N LEU A 96 -3.25 -7.09 -0.67
CA LEU A 96 -4.59 -6.50 -0.82
C LEU A 96 -5.47 -7.31 -1.77
N THR A 97 -4.91 -7.79 -2.88
CA THR A 97 -5.63 -8.65 -3.82
C THR A 97 -6.05 -9.96 -3.17
N GLN A 98 -5.17 -10.60 -2.39
CA GLN A 98 -5.51 -11.85 -1.67
C GLN A 98 -6.62 -11.62 -0.64
N ILE A 99 -6.60 -10.49 0.06
CA ILE A 99 -7.68 -10.13 1.01
C ILE A 99 -9.01 -10.02 0.26
N SER A 100 -9.05 -9.36 -0.91
CA SER A 100 -10.28 -9.28 -1.71
C SER A 100 -10.73 -10.62 -2.28
N VAL A 101 -9.81 -11.53 -2.60
CA VAL A 101 -10.18 -12.90 -2.99
C VAL A 101 -10.88 -13.60 -1.82
N ILE A 102 -10.34 -13.48 -0.60
CA ILE A 102 -10.94 -14.08 0.60
C ILE A 102 -12.30 -13.46 0.89
N GLN A 103 -12.42 -12.13 0.89
CA GLN A 103 -13.68 -11.41 1.10
C GLN A 103 -14.75 -11.80 0.08
N TYR A 104 -14.38 -11.94 -1.20
CA TYR A 104 -15.31 -12.40 -2.24
C TYR A 104 -15.70 -13.87 -2.05
N GLY A 105 -14.75 -14.73 -1.67
CA GLY A 105 -15.00 -16.16 -1.43
C GLY A 105 -15.94 -16.42 -0.25
N ARG A 106 -15.82 -15.61 0.81
CA ARG A 106 -16.64 -15.70 2.03
C ARG A 106 -17.96 -14.91 1.93
N PHE A 107 -18.36 -14.48 0.73
CA PHE A 107 -19.55 -13.67 0.54
C PHE A 107 -20.81 -14.26 1.20
N TYR A 108 -21.08 -15.56 1.00
CA TYR A 108 -22.29 -16.17 1.53
C TYR A 108 -22.30 -16.27 3.06
N GLU A 109 -21.14 -16.30 3.72
CA GLU A 109 -21.05 -16.33 5.19
C GLU A 109 -21.60 -15.05 5.87
N HIS A 110 -21.73 -13.95 5.12
CA HIS A 110 -22.05 -12.62 5.66
C HIS A 110 -23.41 -12.08 5.21
N TYR A 111 -23.97 -12.64 4.14
CA TYR A 111 -25.10 -12.04 3.42
C TYR A 111 -26.30 -12.99 3.26
N GLU A 112 -26.29 -14.15 3.92
CA GLU A 112 -27.40 -15.11 3.92
C GLU A 112 -28.73 -14.52 4.44
N GLN A 113 -28.67 -13.47 5.26
CA GLN A 113 -29.85 -12.81 5.83
C GLN A 113 -30.43 -11.69 4.95
N LEU A 114 -29.78 -11.35 3.83
CA LEU A 114 -30.23 -10.28 2.94
C LEU A 114 -31.37 -10.73 2.01
N GLU A 115 -32.21 -9.79 1.59
CA GLU A 115 -33.18 -10.02 0.53
C GLU A 115 -32.48 -10.33 -0.81
N PRO A 116 -33.06 -11.14 -1.72
CA PRO A 116 -32.39 -11.58 -2.96
C PRO A 116 -31.83 -10.46 -3.85
N ASN A 117 -32.49 -9.31 -3.88
CA ASN A 117 -32.01 -8.13 -4.62
C ASN A 117 -30.75 -7.50 -3.97
N GLN A 118 -30.67 -7.50 -2.64
CA GLN A 118 -29.55 -6.98 -1.87
C GLN A 118 -28.34 -7.92 -1.95
N ILE A 119 -28.57 -9.24 -1.97
CA ILE A 119 -27.52 -10.25 -2.19
C ILE A 119 -26.80 -10.00 -3.52
N ASN A 120 -27.54 -9.80 -4.61
CA ASN A 120 -26.95 -9.57 -5.92
C ASN A 120 -26.10 -8.28 -5.96
N VAL A 121 -26.58 -7.21 -5.32
CA VAL A 121 -25.84 -5.94 -5.24
C VAL A 121 -24.55 -6.10 -4.43
N ALA A 122 -24.62 -6.70 -3.24
CA ALA A 122 -23.45 -6.90 -2.39
C ALA A 122 -22.40 -7.82 -3.03
N ARG A 123 -22.84 -8.87 -3.73
CA ARG A 123 -21.95 -9.78 -4.46
C ARG A 123 -21.27 -9.09 -5.62
N PHE A 124 -22.00 -8.26 -6.35
CA PHE A 124 -21.45 -7.51 -7.45
C PHE A 124 -20.41 -6.49 -6.97
N ALA A 125 -20.71 -5.74 -5.91
CA ALA A 125 -19.76 -4.80 -5.30
C ALA A 125 -18.46 -5.48 -4.83
N THR A 126 -18.56 -6.64 -4.15
CA THR A 126 -17.37 -7.38 -3.71
C THR A 126 -16.55 -7.92 -4.90
N TYR A 127 -17.21 -8.35 -5.97
CA TYR A 127 -16.54 -8.72 -7.22
C TYR A 127 -15.82 -7.53 -7.88
N GLU A 128 -16.45 -6.35 -7.93
CA GLU A 128 -15.85 -5.14 -8.50
C GLU A 128 -14.60 -4.70 -7.72
N ILE A 129 -14.63 -4.79 -6.38
CA ILE A 129 -13.46 -4.53 -5.52
C ILE A 129 -12.32 -5.50 -5.85
N LEU A 130 -12.62 -6.80 -5.96
CA LEU A 130 -11.63 -7.81 -6.36
C LEU A 130 -11.04 -7.49 -7.74
N LEU A 131 -11.89 -7.20 -8.73
CA LEU A 131 -11.44 -6.86 -10.08
C LEU A 131 -10.52 -5.62 -10.06
N GLY A 132 -10.88 -4.59 -9.30
CA GLY A 132 -10.06 -3.39 -9.12
C GLY A 132 -8.69 -3.71 -8.53
N ASN A 133 -8.61 -4.60 -7.55
CA ASN A 133 -7.34 -5.02 -6.96
C ASN A 133 -6.48 -5.87 -7.92
N VAL A 134 -7.09 -6.74 -8.73
CA VAL A 134 -6.39 -7.50 -9.77
C VAL A 134 -5.81 -6.55 -10.84
N VAL A 135 -6.59 -5.59 -11.33
CA VAL A 135 -6.13 -4.58 -12.30
C VAL A 135 -5.00 -3.75 -11.71
N SER A 136 -5.11 -3.34 -10.45
CA SER A 136 -4.06 -2.59 -9.74
C SER A 136 -2.78 -3.41 -9.62
N MET A 137 -2.88 -4.70 -9.30
CA MET A 137 -1.72 -5.60 -9.23
C MET A 137 -1.01 -5.72 -10.58
N ILE A 138 -1.75 -5.86 -11.69
CA ILE A 138 -1.18 -5.86 -13.04
C ILE A 138 -0.46 -4.53 -13.32
N SER A 139 -1.09 -3.41 -12.96
CA SER A 139 -0.50 -2.07 -13.12
C SER A 139 0.85 -1.94 -12.40
N TYR A 140 0.93 -2.34 -11.12
CA TYR A 140 2.19 -2.27 -10.37
C TYR A 140 3.25 -3.24 -10.87
N LEU A 141 2.87 -4.42 -11.37
CA LEU A 141 3.81 -5.34 -12.01
C LEU A 141 4.43 -4.73 -13.27
N LEU A 142 3.61 -4.11 -14.13
CA LEU A 142 4.10 -3.40 -15.31
C LEU A 142 5.00 -2.22 -14.92
N ASN A 143 4.62 -1.44 -13.91
CA ASN A 143 5.44 -0.35 -13.37
C ASN A 143 6.80 -0.86 -12.88
N TYR A 144 6.82 -1.94 -12.09
CA TYR A 144 8.05 -2.57 -11.61
C TYR A 144 8.96 -3.02 -12.76
N ILE A 145 8.41 -3.67 -13.79
CA ILE A 145 9.18 -4.08 -14.97
C ILE A 145 9.80 -2.86 -15.66
N GLY A 146 9.00 -1.81 -15.89
CA GLY A 146 9.46 -0.57 -16.54
C GLY A 146 10.60 0.10 -15.76
N VAL A 147 10.40 0.34 -14.47
CA VAL A 147 11.39 0.98 -13.60
C VAL A 147 12.65 0.12 -13.46
N LYS A 148 12.52 -1.20 -13.33
CA LYS A 148 13.67 -2.11 -13.29
C LYS A 148 14.50 -2.03 -14.56
N ASN A 149 13.88 -1.95 -15.73
CA ASN A 149 14.58 -1.83 -17.00
C ASN A 149 15.34 -0.50 -17.10
N ILE A 150 14.73 0.61 -16.67
CA ILE A 150 15.40 1.93 -16.60
C ILE A 150 16.59 1.90 -15.64
N TYR A 151 16.39 1.37 -14.43
CA TYR A 151 17.46 1.22 -13.43
C TYR A 151 18.63 0.39 -13.98
N ASN A 152 18.35 -0.75 -14.61
CA ASN A 152 19.39 -1.60 -15.18
C ASN A 152 20.13 -0.93 -16.34
N LEU A 153 19.43 -0.17 -17.18
CA LEU A 153 20.04 0.60 -18.26
C LEU A 153 21.02 1.62 -17.68
N ASN A 154 20.59 2.42 -16.71
CA ASN A 154 21.42 3.47 -16.11
C ASN A 154 22.52 2.92 -15.20
N TYR A 155 22.36 1.73 -14.62
CA TYR A 155 23.40 1.07 -13.82
C TYR A 155 24.48 0.40 -14.68
N ASN A 156 24.12 -0.18 -15.83
CA ASN A 156 25.06 -0.88 -16.73
C ASN A 156 25.60 0.00 -17.87
N SER A 157 24.99 1.16 -18.10
CA SER A 157 25.37 2.13 -19.12
C SER A 157 24.90 3.50 -18.63
N PRO A 158 25.61 4.13 -17.67
CA PRO A 158 25.16 5.38 -17.10
C PRO A 158 24.97 6.44 -18.18
N ILE A 159 23.70 6.76 -18.46
CA ILE A 159 23.32 7.84 -19.36
C ILE A 159 23.75 9.20 -18.76
N TYR A 160 23.99 9.23 -17.45
CA TYR A 160 24.63 10.31 -16.72
C TYR A 160 26.03 9.89 -16.23
N GLY A 161 26.99 9.78 -17.17
CA GLY A 161 28.43 9.93 -16.93
C GLY A 161 29.25 8.68 -16.57
N ASP A 162 30.46 8.61 -17.15
CA ASP A 162 31.58 7.70 -16.83
C ASP A 162 32.17 7.91 -15.42
#